data_AF-A0A1R0GQP8-F1
#
_entry.id   AF-A0A1R0GQP8-F1
#
_cell.length_a   1.000
_cell.length_b   1.000
_cell.length_c   1.000
_cell.angle_alpha   90.00
_cell.angle_beta   90.00
_cell.angle_gamma   90.00
#
_symmetry.space_group_name_H-M   'P 1'
#
loop_
_entity.id
_entity.type
_entity.pdbx_description
1 polymer ?
#
loop_
_entity_poly.entity_id
_entity_poly.type
_entity_poly.pdbx_seq_one_letter_code
_entity_poly.pdbx_strand_id
1 'polypeptide(L)'
;MIPATLTILSLISVSIAATGPYLVSFGDSFSDIGNRGTEGQKIKYWNDRYSNGPLWNEYLAYNNKYTLVDYAYTGATTNNTLVDGFAKPASANKLPSLSDQIANFTSTFSPNLTRHDIKKDLVTITVGSSDFSLAMKEMDKSAFKSVWYSGALVDSMTESIQELIEFGFKRILLFNIPDLKTVPG
;
A
#
# COMPACT_ATOMS: atom_id res chain seq x y z
N MET A 1 -31.33 23.86 44.80
CA MET A 1 -29.85 23.92 44.79
C MET A 1 -29.32 22.51 44.57
N ILE A 2 -28.86 22.20 43.36
CA ILE A 2 -28.05 21.02 43.04
C ILE A 2 -26.95 21.54 42.12
N PRO A 3 -25.65 21.43 42.46
CA PRO A 3 -24.60 21.98 41.61
C PRO A 3 -24.35 21.01 40.45
N ALA A 4 -24.42 21.52 39.23
CA ALA A 4 -23.96 20.80 38.04
C ALA A 4 -22.42 20.80 38.04
N THR A 5 -21.82 19.63 38.14
CA THR A 5 -20.36 19.46 38.05
C THR A 5 -19.98 19.29 36.57
N LEU A 6 -19.33 20.30 36.00
CA LEU A 6 -18.79 20.25 34.65
C LEU A 6 -17.46 19.48 34.67
N THR A 7 -17.42 18.31 34.05
CA THR A 7 -16.18 17.52 33.94
C THR A 7 -15.55 17.83 32.59
N ILE A 8 -14.43 18.55 32.60
CA ILE A 8 -13.64 18.83 31.40
C ILE A 8 -12.68 17.66 31.21
N LEU A 9 -12.93 16.83 30.20
CA LEU A 9 -12.02 15.77 29.78
C LEU A 9 -10.94 16.39 28.88
N SER A 10 -9.78 16.75 29.44
CA SER A 10 -8.64 17.17 28.63
C SER A 10 -7.99 15.94 27.97
N LEU A 11 -8.19 15.77 26.67
CA LEU A 11 -7.38 14.84 25.87
C LEU A 11 -5.97 15.43 25.75
N ILE A 12 -5.04 14.89 26.54
CA ILE A 12 -3.62 15.17 26.40
C ILE A 12 -3.17 14.41 25.14
N SER A 13 -3.09 15.11 24.01
CA SER A 13 -2.43 14.59 22.82
C SER A 13 -0.93 14.55 23.09
N VAL A 14 -0.42 13.39 23.51
CA VAL A 14 1.03 13.16 23.51
C VAL A 14 1.45 12.98 22.06
N SER A 15 1.96 14.05 21.46
CA SER A 15 2.65 13.95 20.18
C SER A 15 3.96 13.21 20.41
N ILE A 16 3.97 11.90 20.20
CA ILE A 16 5.22 11.16 20.04
C ILE A 16 5.80 11.64 18.70
N ALA A 17 6.64 12.66 18.75
CA ALA A 17 7.45 13.02 17.60
C ALA A 17 8.38 11.84 17.33
N ALA A 18 8.14 11.13 16.23
CA ALA A 18 9.10 10.17 15.72
C ALA A 18 10.46 10.88 15.59
N THR A 19 11.46 10.44 16.34
CA THR A 19 12.79 11.06 16.31
C THR A 19 13.57 10.69 15.04
N GLY A 20 13.08 9.72 14.27
CA GLY A 20 13.64 9.24 13.01
C GLY A 20 12.71 9.48 11.81
N PRO A 21 13.22 9.37 10.58
CA PRO A 21 12.41 9.48 9.37
C PRO A 21 11.30 8.42 9.32
N TYR A 22 10.30 8.64 8.46
CA TYR A 22 9.24 7.66 8.22
C TYR A 22 9.61 6.70 7.07
N LEU A 23 9.14 5.46 7.19
CA LEU A 23 9.01 4.52 6.09
C LEU A 23 7.53 4.46 5.74
N VAL A 24 7.15 5.00 4.59
CA VAL A 24 5.76 4.97 4.10
C VAL A 24 5.64 3.82 3.09
N SER A 25 4.89 2.79 3.46
CA SER A 25 4.77 1.56 2.70
C SER A 25 3.42 1.49 1.99
N PHE A 26 3.45 1.42 0.66
CA PHE A 26 2.30 1.17 -0.19
C PHE A 26 2.47 -0.18 -0.90
N GLY A 27 1.37 -0.88 -1.16
CA GLY A 27 1.45 -2.15 -1.87
C GLY A 27 0.34 -3.15 -1.56
N ASP A 28 0.69 -4.42 -1.73
CA ASP A 28 -0.16 -5.58 -1.57
C ASP A 28 0.22 -6.45 -0.35
N SER A 29 -0.07 -7.76 -0.41
CA SER A 29 0.20 -8.72 0.66
C SER A 29 1.66 -8.87 1.06
N PHE A 30 2.60 -8.46 0.20
CA PHE A 30 4.02 -8.52 0.54
C PHE A 30 4.42 -7.50 1.62
N SER A 31 3.59 -6.47 1.85
CA SER A 31 3.87 -5.39 2.78
C SER A 31 2.73 -5.09 3.77
N ASP A 32 1.52 -5.58 3.52
CA ASP A 32 0.36 -5.40 4.39
C ASP A 32 0.58 -5.97 5.81
N ILE A 33 0.72 -5.08 6.79
CA ILE A 33 0.94 -5.45 8.21
C ILE A 33 -0.34 -5.73 9.00
N GLY A 34 -1.49 -5.89 8.32
CA GLY A 34 -2.77 -6.25 8.92
C GLY A 34 -3.95 -5.36 8.53
N ASN A 35 -3.79 -4.47 7.54
CA ASN A 35 -4.85 -3.61 7.02
C ASN A 35 -6.01 -4.39 6.43
N ARG A 36 -5.75 -5.53 5.77
CA ARG A 36 -6.82 -6.44 5.33
C ARG A 36 -7.33 -7.36 6.44
N GLY A 37 -6.46 -7.77 7.35
CA GLY A 37 -6.72 -8.88 8.27
C GLY A 37 -6.66 -10.24 7.58
N THR A 38 -6.64 -11.31 8.38
CA THR A 38 -6.53 -12.70 7.89
C THR A 38 -7.71 -13.59 8.29
N GLU A 39 -8.79 -12.99 8.77
CA GLU A 39 -10.01 -13.70 9.12
C GLU A 39 -10.59 -14.45 7.89
N GLY A 40 -11.08 -15.67 8.13
CA GLY A 40 -11.67 -16.52 7.08
C GLY A 40 -10.65 -17.22 6.17
N GLN A 41 -9.34 -16.99 6.34
CA GLN A 41 -8.32 -17.73 5.60
C GLN A 41 -8.17 -19.16 6.13
N LYS A 42 -7.96 -20.12 5.22
CA LYS A 42 -7.78 -21.55 5.58
C LYS A 42 -6.46 -21.81 6.30
N ILE A 43 -5.45 -20.99 6.03
CA ILE A 43 -4.12 -21.07 6.62
C ILE A 43 -4.08 -20.11 7.81
N LYS A 44 -3.47 -20.55 8.91
CA LYS A 44 -3.22 -19.68 10.06
C LYS A 44 -2.02 -18.78 9.76
N TYR A 45 -2.32 -17.50 9.57
CA TYR A 45 -1.34 -16.45 9.38
C TYR A 45 -0.80 -15.91 10.71
N TRP A 46 0.37 -15.28 10.67
CA TRP A 46 0.97 -14.67 11.86
C TRP A 46 0.47 -13.22 12.01
N ASN A 47 -0.29 -12.94 13.07
CA ASN A 47 -0.74 -11.59 13.44
C ASN A 47 -1.24 -10.76 12.25
N ASP A 48 -2.14 -11.32 11.44
CA ASP A 48 -2.71 -10.66 10.24
C ASP A 48 -1.74 -10.30 9.10
N ARG A 49 -0.49 -10.76 9.15
CA ARG A 49 0.43 -10.70 8.00
C ARG A 49 0.17 -11.91 7.12
N TYR A 50 0.18 -11.73 5.80
CA TYR A 50 0.12 -12.84 4.84
C TYR A 50 1.44 -13.63 4.75
N SER A 51 2.02 -13.95 5.92
CA SER A 51 3.28 -14.64 6.16
C SER A 51 3.22 -15.40 7.50
N ASN A 52 4.28 -16.12 7.84
CA ASN A 52 4.46 -16.82 9.11
C ASN A 52 5.25 -15.99 10.16
N GLY A 53 5.48 -14.71 9.89
CA GLY A 53 6.18 -13.78 10.76
C GLY A 53 6.07 -12.34 10.27
N PRO A 54 6.84 -11.40 10.87
CA PRO A 54 6.92 -10.02 10.39
C PRO A 54 7.33 -9.95 8.91
N LEU A 55 6.86 -8.91 8.22
CA LEU A 55 7.18 -8.67 6.82
C LEU A 55 8.47 -7.87 6.65
N TRP A 56 8.98 -7.82 5.41
CA TRP A 56 10.26 -7.19 5.08
C TRP A 56 10.29 -5.70 5.46
N ASN A 57 9.17 -4.98 5.33
CA ASN A 57 9.04 -3.56 5.68
C ASN A 57 9.14 -3.33 7.19
N GLU A 58 8.64 -4.26 8.01
CA GLU A 58 8.80 -4.23 9.47
C GLU A 58 10.29 -4.37 9.86
N TYR A 59 11.01 -5.30 9.22
CA TYR A 59 12.46 -5.45 9.43
C TYR A 59 13.24 -4.24 8.92
N LEU A 60 12.89 -3.71 7.74
CA LEU A 60 13.55 -2.53 7.18
C LEU A 60 13.39 -1.32 8.10
N ALA A 61 12.17 -1.10 8.60
CA ALA A 61 11.87 -0.02 9.53
C ALA A 61 12.67 -0.16 10.82
N TYR A 62 12.62 -1.35 11.45
CA TYR A 62 13.31 -1.63 12.70
C TYR A 62 14.83 -1.41 12.58
N ASN A 63 15.46 -2.02 11.57
CA ASN A 63 16.91 -2.01 11.41
C ASN A 63 17.46 -0.61 11.09
N ASN A 64 16.65 0.26 10.48
CA ASN A 64 17.07 1.61 10.08
C ASN A 64 16.45 2.72 10.94
N LYS A 65 15.74 2.35 12.02
CA LYS A 65 15.08 3.29 12.95
C LYS A 65 14.06 4.21 12.24
N TYR A 66 13.36 3.68 11.24
CA TYR A 66 12.20 4.37 10.67
C TYR A 66 10.97 4.16 11.55
N THR A 67 10.08 5.14 11.56
CA THR A 67 8.68 4.90 11.98
C THR A 67 7.91 4.39 10.76
N LEU A 68 7.37 3.17 10.84
CA LEU A 68 6.61 2.55 9.75
C LEU A 68 5.18 3.12 9.72
N VAL A 69 4.78 3.59 8.55
CA VAL A 69 3.41 3.97 8.20
C VAL A 69 2.99 3.10 7.03
N ASP A 70 2.12 2.12 7.25
CA ASP A 70 1.75 1.13 6.25
C ASP A 70 0.34 1.36 5.71
N TYR A 71 0.25 1.61 4.41
CA TYR A 71 -0.96 1.73 3.62
C TYR A 71 -1.17 0.52 2.70
N ALA A 72 -0.24 -0.43 2.69
CA ALA A 72 -0.34 -1.63 1.87
C ALA A 72 -1.60 -2.42 2.23
N TYR A 73 -2.27 -2.96 1.22
CA TYR A 73 -3.52 -3.68 1.39
C TYR A 73 -3.48 -4.96 0.56
N THR A 74 -3.63 -6.12 1.20
CA THR A 74 -3.52 -7.41 0.54
C THR A 74 -4.51 -7.53 -0.63
N GLY A 75 -3.99 -7.87 -1.81
CA GLY A 75 -4.78 -7.95 -3.05
C GLY A 75 -4.90 -6.60 -3.79
N ALA A 76 -4.21 -5.55 -3.34
CA ALA A 76 -4.12 -4.30 -4.07
C ALA A 76 -3.56 -4.51 -5.48
N THR A 77 -4.19 -3.82 -6.41
CA THR A 77 -3.78 -3.68 -7.81
C THR A 77 -3.04 -2.34 -7.99
N THR A 78 -2.41 -2.09 -9.13
CA THR A 78 -1.87 -0.74 -9.40
C THR A 78 -3.01 0.26 -9.52
N ASN A 79 -4.06 -0.11 -10.26
CA ASN A 79 -5.26 0.68 -10.45
C ASN A 79 -6.46 -0.24 -10.76
N ASN A 80 -7.49 -0.17 -9.92
CA ASN A 80 -8.69 -0.99 -10.07
C ASN A 80 -9.41 -0.75 -11.42
N THR A 81 -9.37 0.47 -11.96
CA THR A 81 -10.00 0.80 -13.26
C THR A 81 -9.30 0.12 -14.43
N LEU A 82 -7.97 -0.02 -14.37
CA LEU A 82 -7.19 -0.73 -15.39
C LEU A 82 -7.61 -2.21 -15.44
N VAL A 83 -7.63 -2.87 -14.28
CA VAL A 83 -7.98 -4.29 -14.16
C VAL A 83 -9.44 -4.52 -14.56
N ASP A 84 -10.37 -3.67 -14.08
CA ASP A 84 -11.80 -3.77 -14.40
C ASP A 84 -12.04 -3.64 -15.91
N GLY A 85 -11.38 -2.68 -16.56
CA GLY A 85 -11.50 -2.43 -17.99
C GLY A 85 -10.96 -3.58 -18.85
N PHE A 86 -9.99 -4.33 -18.34
CA PHE A 86 -9.34 -5.41 -19.08
C PHE A 86 -9.93 -6.79 -18.80
N ALA A 87 -10.08 -7.17 -17.52
CA ALA A 87 -10.40 -8.52 -17.08
C ALA A 87 -11.84 -8.73 -16.61
N LYS A 88 -12.59 -7.65 -16.29
CA LYS A 88 -13.96 -7.71 -15.74
C LYS A 88 -14.13 -8.81 -14.68
N PRO A 89 -13.31 -8.83 -13.62
CA PRO A 89 -13.34 -9.90 -12.62
C PRO A 89 -14.73 -10.02 -11.97
N ALA A 90 -15.16 -11.26 -11.69
CA ALA A 90 -16.55 -11.61 -11.35
C ALA A 90 -17.02 -11.23 -9.92
N SER A 91 -16.16 -10.66 -9.08
CA SER A 91 -16.40 -10.37 -7.65
C SER A 91 -15.15 -9.69 -7.06
N ALA A 92 -15.14 -8.88 -6.01
CA ALA A 92 -16.15 -8.24 -5.17
C ALA A 92 -15.33 -7.35 -4.20
N ASN A 93 -15.86 -6.17 -3.84
CA ASN A 93 -15.20 -5.12 -3.04
C ASN A 93 -13.92 -4.58 -3.69
N LYS A 94 -13.95 -3.33 -4.17
CA LYS A 94 -12.74 -2.63 -4.61
C LYS A 94 -11.83 -2.44 -3.40
N LEU A 95 -10.89 -3.36 -3.24
CA LEU A 95 -9.79 -3.22 -2.31
C LEU A 95 -8.99 -1.98 -2.71
N PRO A 96 -8.43 -1.22 -1.77
CA PRO A 96 -7.62 -0.05 -2.10
C PRO A 96 -6.48 -0.41 -3.06
N SER A 97 -6.52 0.08 -4.31
CA SER A 97 -5.38 -0.04 -5.23
C SER A 97 -4.25 0.89 -4.81
N LEU A 98 -3.06 0.75 -5.41
CA LEU A 98 -1.94 1.67 -5.16
C LEU A 98 -2.37 3.13 -5.31
N SER A 99 -3.13 3.45 -6.36
CA SER A 99 -3.70 4.79 -6.56
C SER A 99 -4.58 5.24 -5.39
N ASP A 100 -5.42 4.37 -4.84
CA ASP A 100 -6.32 4.69 -3.72
C ASP A 100 -5.52 4.89 -2.43
N GLN A 101 -4.49 4.07 -2.21
CA GLN A 101 -3.61 4.15 -1.05
C GLN A 101 -2.83 5.47 -1.04
N ILE A 102 -2.28 5.87 -2.18
CA ILE A 102 -1.56 7.14 -2.34
C ILE A 102 -2.52 8.31 -2.18
N ALA A 103 -3.68 8.30 -2.83
CA ALA A 103 -4.68 9.36 -2.70
C ALA A 103 -5.16 9.53 -1.25
N ASN A 104 -5.33 8.43 -0.51
CA ASN A 104 -5.71 8.47 0.90
C ASN A 104 -4.57 9.06 1.77
N PHE A 105 -3.32 8.67 1.51
CA PHE A 105 -2.16 9.26 2.18
C PHE A 105 -2.05 10.76 1.89
N THR A 106 -2.05 11.16 0.62
CA THR A 106 -1.87 12.56 0.22
C THR A 106 -3.01 13.42 0.74
N SER A 107 -4.27 12.98 0.67
CA SER A 107 -5.41 13.72 1.23
C SER A 107 -5.34 13.88 2.75
N THR A 108 -4.89 12.84 3.47
CA THR A 108 -4.75 12.87 4.93
C THR A 108 -3.64 13.83 5.39
N PHE A 109 -2.53 13.88 4.66
CA PHE A 109 -1.32 14.55 5.11
C PHE A 109 -1.00 15.87 4.41
N SER A 110 -1.57 16.16 3.23
CA SER A 110 -1.37 17.44 2.53
C SER A 110 -1.57 18.69 3.41
N PRO A 111 -2.53 18.74 4.36
CA PRO A 111 -2.70 19.92 5.19
C PRO A 111 -1.57 20.17 6.20
N ASN A 112 -0.79 19.14 6.54
CA ASN A 112 0.10 19.14 7.71
C ASN A 112 1.56 18.79 7.40
N LEU A 113 1.87 18.29 6.21
CA LEU A 113 3.24 17.96 5.80
C LEU A 113 3.76 18.93 4.75
N THR A 114 4.98 19.42 4.96
CA THR A 114 5.73 20.15 3.95
C THR A 114 6.74 19.25 3.26
N ARG A 115 7.21 19.65 2.08
CA ARG A 115 8.33 18.98 1.39
C ARG A 115 9.59 18.88 2.25
N HIS A 116 9.79 19.82 3.19
CA HIS A 116 10.92 19.79 4.10
C HIS A 116 10.80 18.65 5.12
N ASP A 117 9.58 18.36 5.58
CA ASP A 117 9.32 17.35 6.60
C ASP A 117 9.58 15.95 6.07
N ILE A 118 9.15 15.67 4.83
CA ILE A 118 9.24 14.34 4.21
C ILE A 118 10.53 14.07 3.44
N LYS A 119 11.49 15.00 3.41
CA LYS A 119 12.70 14.89 2.57
C LYS A 119 13.60 13.70 2.90
N LYS A 120 13.52 13.21 4.15
CA LYS A 120 14.32 12.07 4.65
C LYS A 120 13.52 10.77 4.66
N ASP A 121 12.21 10.85 4.48
CA ASP A 121 11.32 9.71 4.49
C ASP A 121 11.57 8.85 3.26
N LEU A 122 11.37 7.55 3.43
CA LEU A 122 11.48 6.57 2.37
C LEU A 122 10.07 6.07 2.03
N VAL A 123 9.71 6.16 0.76
CA VAL A 123 8.53 5.48 0.24
C VAL A 123 8.92 4.13 -0.32
N THR A 124 8.13 3.09 -0.05
CA THR A 124 8.28 1.79 -0.67
C THR A 124 7.00 1.37 -1.37
N ILE A 125 7.15 0.74 -2.54
CA ILE A 125 6.03 0.28 -3.37
C ILE A 125 6.24 -1.19 -3.74
N THR A 126 5.31 -2.06 -3.31
CA THR A 126 5.25 -3.49 -3.70
C THR A 126 3.87 -3.82 -4.26
N VAL A 127 3.71 -3.78 -5.58
CA VAL A 127 2.41 -4.06 -6.23
C VAL A 127 2.62 -4.67 -7.63
N GLY A 128 1.55 -5.15 -8.27
CA GLY A 128 1.56 -5.69 -9.63
C GLY A 128 1.26 -7.19 -9.69
N SER A 129 1.49 -7.93 -8.61
CA SER A 129 1.21 -9.38 -8.59
C SER A 129 -0.29 -9.67 -8.69
N SER A 130 -1.12 -8.89 -7.98
CA SER A 130 -2.58 -8.98 -8.06
C SER A 130 -3.10 -8.62 -9.45
N ASP A 131 -2.50 -7.61 -10.10
CA ASP A 131 -2.87 -7.19 -11.46
C ASP A 131 -2.70 -8.33 -12.45
N PHE A 132 -1.52 -8.97 -12.45
CA PHE A 132 -1.27 -10.12 -13.32
C PHE A 132 -2.14 -11.31 -12.95
N SER A 133 -2.33 -11.61 -11.66
CA SER A 133 -3.20 -12.71 -11.22
C SER A 133 -4.64 -12.58 -11.76
N LEU A 134 -5.19 -11.36 -11.70
CA LEU A 134 -6.54 -11.06 -12.17
C LEU A 134 -6.64 -10.98 -13.71
N ALA A 135 -5.58 -10.48 -14.37
CA ALA A 135 -5.56 -10.26 -15.82
C ALA A 135 -5.08 -11.46 -16.64
N MET A 136 -4.43 -12.45 -16.02
CA MET A 136 -3.74 -13.56 -16.69
C MET A 136 -4.62 -14.28 -17.71
N LYS A 137 -5.88 -14.59 -17.36
CA LYS A 137 -6.82 -15.25 -18.29
C LYS A 137 -7.08 -14.45 -19.57
N GLU A 138 -7.11 -13.13 -19.49
CA GLU A 138 -7.29 -12.27 -20.67
C GLU A 138 -5.98 -12.06 -21.43
N MET A 139 -4.86 -11.96 -20.71
CA MET A 139 -3.53 -11.88 -21.31
C MET A 139 -3.20 -13.12 -22.15
N ASP A 140 -3.56 -14.31 -21.67
CA ASP A 140 -3.33 -15.59 -22.36
C ASP A 140 -4.07 -15.72 -23.70
N LYS A 141 -5.08 -14.87 -23.95
CA LYS A 141 -5.82 -14.89 -25.22
C LYS A 141 -5.01 -14.34 -26.39
N SER A 142 -4.03 -13.47 -26.16
CA SER A 142 -3.10 -13.03 -27.22
C SER A 142 -1.86 -12.34 -26.68
N ALA A 143 -0.74 -12.48 -27.41
CA ALA A 143 0.48 -11.72 -27.15
C ALA A 143 0.25 -10.21 -27.16
N PHE A 144 -0.63 -9.71 -28.03
CA PHE A 144 -1.00 -8.29 -28.06
C PHE A 144 -1.62 -7.82 -26.74
N LYS A 145 -2.58 -8.59 -26.20
CA LYS A 145 -3.21 -8.29 -24.91
C LYS A 145 -2.18 -8.29 -23.77
N SER A 146 -1.26 -9.26 -23.78
CA SER A 146 -0.18 -9.34 -22.81
C SER A 146 0.74 -8.12 -22.85
N VAL A 147 1.20 -7.72 -24.05
CA VAL A 147 2.07 -6.55 -24.23
C VAL A 147 1.34 -5.25 -23.84
N TRP A 148 0.10 -5.09 -24.28
CA TRP A 148 -0.71 -3.91 -23.96
C TRP A 148 -0.92 -3.77 -22.46
N TYR A 149 -1.31 -4.85 -21.78
CA TYR A 149 -1.60 -4.81 -20.35
C TYR A 149 -0.36 -4.52 -19.51
N SER A 150 0.77 -5.16 -19.82
CA SER A 150 2.05 -4.88 -19.15
C SER A 150 2.47 -3.42 -19.33
N GLY A 151 2.26 -2.83 -20.51
CA GLY A 151 2.51 -1.40 -20.75
C GLY A 151 1.62 -0.50 -19.89
N ALA A 152 0.30 -0.74 -19.93
CA ALA A 152 -0.66 0.03 -19.15
C ALA A 152 -0.45 -0.08 -17.62
N LEU A 153 0.02 -1.23 -17.14
CA LEU A 153 0.41 -1.44 -15.75
C LEU A 153 1.62 -0.57 -15.38
N VAL A 154 2.65 -0.52 -16.23
CA VAL A 154 3.83 0.33 -16.03
C VAL A 154 3.45 1.81 -16.05
N ASP A 155 2.55 2.22 -16.94
CA ASP A 155 2.05 3.60 -16.99
C ASP A 155 1.34 3.95 -15.67
N SER A 156 0.46 3.07 -15.18
CA SER A 156 -0.23 3.24 -13.89
C SER A 156 0.72 3.34 -12.69
N MET A 157 1.80 2.56 -12.66
CA MET A 157 2.85 2.68 -11.63
C MET A 157 3.61 4.00 -11.75
N THR A 158 3.90 4.43 -12.98
CA THR A 158 4.63 5.69 -13.25
C THR A 158 3.81 6.90 -12.80
N GLU A 159 2.51 6.93 -13.08
CA GLU A 159 1.58 7.96 -12.60
C GLU A 159 1.56 8.03 -11.07
N SER A 160 1.47 6.88 -10.41
CA SER A 160 1.48 6.78 -8.94
C SER A 160 2.79 7.32 -8.33
N ILE A 161 3.93 6.99 -8.94
CA ILE A 161 5.25 7.50 -8.51
C ILE A 161 5.36 9.00 -8.75
N GLN A 162 4.82 9.50 -9.87
CA GLN A 162 4.81 10.93 -10.19
C GLN A 162 4.01 11.71 -9.14
N GLU A 163 2.85 11.22 -8.69
CA GLU A 163 2.07 11.84 -7.61
C GLU A 163 2.89 11.95 -6.31
N LEU A 164 3.62 10.91 -5.93
CA LEU A 164 4.48 10.91 -4.74
C LEU A 164 5.65 11.91 -4.86
N ILE A 165 6.24 12.04 -6.05
CA ILE A 165 7.29 13.04 -6.35
C ILE A 165 6.72 14.46 -6.26
N GLU A 166 5.52 14.67 -6.80
CA GLU A 166 4.81 15.95 -6.76
C GLU A 166 4.44 16.34 -5.34
N PHE A 167 3.96 15.39 -4.54
CA PHE A 167 3.72 15.54 -3.10
C PHE A 167 4.99 15.95 -2.35
N GLY A 168 6.14 15.40 -2.75
CA GLY A 168 7.45 15.91 -2.33
C GLY A 168 8.46 14.87 -1.90
N PHE A 169 8.14 13.58 -1.99
CA PHE A 169 9.08 12.51 -1.68
C PHE A 169 10.30 12.57 -2.61
N LYS A 170 11.47 12.26 -2.03
CA LYS A 170 12.77 12.24 -2.74
C LYS A 170 13.44 10.88 -2.74
N ARG A 171 12.89 9.93 -1.98
CA ARG A 171 13.43 8.59 -1.82
C ARG A 171 12.27 7.62 -2.01
N ILE A 172 12.25 6.95 -3.14
CA ILE A 172 11.22 5.99 -3.52
C ILE A 172 11.94 4.70 -3.90
N LEU A 173 11.59 3.61 -3.25
CA LEU A 173 12.04 2.27 -3.56
C LEU A 173 10.87 1.49 -4.16
N LEU A 174 10.92 1.28 -5.47
CA LEU A 174 10.00 0.41 -6.19
C LEU A 174 10.58 -1.00 -6.24
N PHE A 175 9.83 -1.99 -5.76
CA PHE A 175 10.20 -3.39 -5.89
C PHE A 175 9.78 -3.92 -7.25
N ASN A 176 10.61 -4.80 -7.82
CA ASN A 176 10.22 -5.53 -9.02
C ASN A 176 9.12 -6.54 -8.67
N ILE A 177 8.30 -6.88 -9.67
CA ILE A 177 7.27 -7.91 -9.52
C ILE A 177 7.97 -9.28 -9.43
N PRO A 178 7.63 -10.13 -8.45
CA PRO A 178 8.20 -11.47 -8.34
C PRO A 178 7.99 -12.30 -9.61
N ASP A 179 8.87 -13.25 -9.88
CA ASP A 179 8.66 -14.20 -10.98
C ASP A 179 7.46 -15.11 -10.65
N LEU A 180 6.31 -14.77 -11.21
CA LEU A 180 5.05 -15.46 -10.98
C LEU A 180 5.08 -16.93 -11.41
N LYS A 181 6.04 -17.35 -12.23
CA LYS A 181 6.24 -18.78 -12.59
C LYS A 181 6.74 -19.63 -11.42
N THR A 182 7.30 -18.99 -10.40
CA THR A 182 7.88 -19.66 -9.23
C THR A 182 6.97 -19.60 -8.01
N VAL A 183 5.85 -18.89 -8.10
CA VAL A 183 4.85 -18.80 -7.03
C VAL A 183 3.95 -20.05 -7.12
N PRO A 184 3.79 -20.84 -6.04
CA PRO A 184 2.86 -21.97 -6.03
C PRO A 184 1.43 -21.54 -6.33
N GLY A 185 0.74 -22.29 -7.19
CA GLY A 185 -0.67 -22.09 -7.56
C GLY A 185 -1.65 -22.87 -6.69
#